data_AF-A0A2P9FGP6-F1
#
_entry.id   AF-A0A2P9FGP6-F1
#
_cell.length_a   1.000
_cell.length_b   1.000
_cell.length_c   1.000
_cell.angle_alpha   90.00
_cell.angle_beta   90.00
_cell.angle_gamma   90.00
#
_symmetry.space_group_name_H-M   'P 1'
#
loop_
_entity.id
_entity.type
_entity.pdbx_description
1 polymer ?
#
loop_
_entity_poly.entity_id
_entity_poly.type
_entity_poly.pdbx_seq_one_letter_code
_entity_poly.pdbx_strand_id
1 'polypeptide(L)'
;MGSQDAALDEGVRAALVIRQQWPGTAVLLLSQYVEERYAADLLSAHTAGIGYLLKQRVADVEEFADTLRQVAEGGTVLDPQVVSQLLVRRHSDPLDRLTPREREVLELMAGGRSNAGIAARLVVSESAVAKHINSILAKLDLPKAAADHRRVLAVLRFLGVT
;
A
#
# COMPACT_ATOMS: atom_id res chain seq x y z
N MET A 1 -18.30 8.02 -16.05
CA MET A 1 -16.89 8.18 -15.61
C MET A 1 -16.54 7.00 -14.70
N GLY A 2 -16.53 5.77 -15.23
CA GLY A 2 -16.45 4.55 -14.40
C GLY A 2 -16.20 3.26 -15.17
N SER A 3 -15.57 3.34 -16.35
CA SER A 3 -15.31 2.18 -17.21
C SER A 3 -13.82 1.97 -17.52
N GLN A 4 -12.93 2.87 -17.12
CA GLN A 4 -11.47 2.73 -17.31
C GLN A 4 -10.78 2.05 -16.10
N ASP A 5 -11.22 2.34 -14.87
CA ASP A 5 -10.62 1.79 -13.65
C ASP A 5 -10.77 0.25 -13.54
N ALA A 6 -11.88 -0.30 -14.03
CA ALA A 6 -12.13 -1.75 -13.97
C ALA A 6 -11.20 -2.57 -14.89
N ALA A 7 -10.79 -2.01 -16.04
CA ALA A 7 -9.92 -2.70 -16.99
C ALA A 7 -8.44 -2.67 -16.55
N LEU A 8 -8.05 -1.64 -15.80
CA LEU A 8 -6.70 -1.49 -15.24
C LEU A 8 -6.49 -2.43 -14.04
N ASP A 9 -7.50 -2.53 -13.17
CA ASP A 9 -7.55 -3.51 -12.06
C ASP A 9 -7.42 -4.95 -12.59
N GLU A 10 -8.09 -5.29 -13.69
CA GLU A 10 -8.05 -6.63 -14.28
C GLU A 10 -6.65 -7.04 -14.76
N GLY A 11 -5.90 -6.12 -15.39
CA GLY A 11 -4.56 -6.41 -15.92
C GLY A 11 -3.52 -6.69 -14.83
N VAL A 12 -3.52 -5.90 -13.75
CA VAL A 12 -2.58 -6.14 -12.63
C VAL A 12 -2.99 -7.37 -11.84
N ARG A 13 -4.29 -7.57 -11.61
CA ARG A 13 -4.76 -8.77 -10.92
C ARG A 13 -4.41 -10.03 -11.70
N ALA A 14 -4.56 -10.01 -13.02
CA ALA A 14 -4.10 -11.09 -13.89
C ALA A 14 -2.59 -11.34 -13.76
N ALA A 15 -1.77 -10.29 -13.76
CA ALA A 15 -0.32 -10.40 -13.55
C ALA A 15 0.04 -11.08 -12.22
N LEU A 16 -0.63 -10.69 -11.13
CA LEU A 16 -0.42 -11.28 -9.81
C LEU A 16 -0.81 -12.76 -9.79
N VAL A 17 -1.96 -13.12 -10.37
CA VAL A 17 -2.42 -14.51 -10.48
C VAL A 17 -1.45 -15.34 -11.31
N ILE A 18 -0.97 -14.82 -12.45
CA ILE A 18 0.01 -15.50 -13.30
C ILE A 18 1.30 -15.76 -12.52
N ARG A 19 1.83 -14.76 -11.82
CA ARG A 19 3.05 -14.91 -11.01
C ARG A 19 2.89 -15.90 -9.87
N GLN A 20 1.70 -15.96 -9.27
CA GLN A 20 1.40 -16.91 -8.21
C GLN A 20 1.33 -18.36 -8.71
N GLN A 21 0.71 -18.58 -9.87
CA GLN A 21 0.54 -19.92 -10.44
C GLN A 21 1.78 -20.39 -11.23
N TRP A 22 2.52 -19.46 -11.83
CA TRP A 22 3.73 -19.71 -12.61
C TRP A 22 4.85 -18.73 -12.26
N PRO A 23 5.60 -18.97 -11.15
CA PRO A 23 6.65 -18.06 -10.69
C PRO A 23 7.80 -17.82 -11.67
N GLY A 24 7.98 -18.71 -12.66
CA GLY A 24 8.97 -18.56 -13.73
C GLY A 24 8.51 -17.69 -14.90
N THR A 25 7.24 -17.30 -14.96
CA THR A 25 6.71 -16.46 -16.03
C THR A 25 7.04 -15.00 -15.76
N ALA A 26 7.72 -14.38 -16.73
CA ALA A 26 7.99 -12.96 -16.72
C ALA A 26 6.72 -12.17 -17.13
N VAL A 27 6.50 -11.02 -16.52
CA VAL A 27 5.31 -10.20 -16.75
C VAL A 27 5.71 -8.74 -16.96
N LEU A 28 5.20 -8.16 -18.05
CA LEU A 28 5.33 -6.73 -18.34
C LEU A 28 3.96 -6.07 -18.28
N LEU A 29 3.80 -5.10 -17.40
CA LEU A 29 2.59 -4.29 -17.32
C LEU A 29 2.74 -3.01 -18.15
N LEU A 30 1.73 -2.73 -18.96
CA LEU A 30 1.61 -1.51 -19.76
C LEU A 30 0.39 -0.70 -19.31
N SER A 31 0.62 0.49 -18.76
CA SER A 31 -0.48 1.34 -18.30
C SER A 31 -0.44 2.75 -18.90
N GLN A 32 -1.62 3.35 -19.10
CA GLN A 32 -1.69 4.76 -19.53
C GLN A 32 -1.37 5.73 -18.37
N TYR A 33 -1.65 5.29 -17.14
CA TYR A 33 -1.38 6.03 -15.89
C TYR A 33 -0.80 5.06 -14.85
N VAL A 34 0.00 5.57 -13.92
CA VAL A 34 0.51 4.72 -12.83
C VAL A 34 -0.61 4.57 -11.80
N GLU A 35 -1.00 3.33 -11.51
CA GLU A 35 -1.88 3.05 -10.38
C GLU A 35 -1.04 2.57 -9.19
N GLU A 36 -0.76 3.50 -8.29
CA GLU A 36 0.25 3.39 -7.23
C GLU A 36 0.01 2.24 -6.24
N ARG A 37 -1.25 1.83 -6.05
CA ARG A 37 -1.61 0.72 -5.14
C ARG A 37 -1.07 -0.61 -5.67
N TYR A 38 -1.34 -0.89 -6.94
CA TYR A 38 -1.03 -2.16 -7.55
C TYR A 38 0.43 -2.28 -7.98
N ALA A 39 1.05 -1.16 -8.36
CA ALA A 39 2.48 -1.10 -8.63
C ALA A 39 3.31 -1.48 -7.39
N ALA A 40 2.89 -1.06 -6.20
CA ALA A 40 3.55 -1.42 -4.95
C ALA A 40 3.43 -2.91 -4.64
N ASP A 41 2.25 -3.51 -4.80
CA ASP A 41 2.03 -4.94 -4.56
C ASP A 41 2.88 -5.82 -5.49
N LEU A 42 2.91 -5.48 -6.79
CA LEU A 42 3.70 -6.19 -7.79
C LEU A 42 5.20 -6.14 -7.51
N LEU A 43 5.69 -5.01 -6.96
CA LEU A 43 7.11 -4.81 -6.61
C LEU A 43 7.48 -5.30 -5.22
N SER A 44 6.51 -5.53 -4.34
CA SER A 44 6.71 -6.14 -3.03
C SER A 44 6.94 -7.66 -3.13
N ALA A 45 6.36 -8.28 -4.17
CA ALA A 45 6.68 -9.64 -4.58
C ALA A 45 8.02 -9.68 -5.33
N HIS A 46 8.68 -10.85 -5.36
CA HIS A 46 9.96 -11.06 -6.05
C HIS A 46 10.02 -10.34 -7.42
N THR A 47 10.90 -9.35 -7.54
CA THR A 47 10.96 -8.42 -8.68
C THR A 47 11.61 -9.00 -9.94
N ALA A 48 12.20 -10.20 -9.85
CA ALA A 48 12.80 -10.89 -10.97
C ALA A 48 11.73 -11.20 -12.04
N GLY A 49 12.01 -10.79 -13.27
CA GLY A 49 11.13 -10.97 -14.42
C GLY A 49 9.89 -10.08 -14.41
N ILE A 50 9.97 -8.90 -13.79
CA ILE A 50 8.88 -7.92 -13.75
C ILE A 50 9.28 -6.67 -14.50
N GLY A 51 8.39 -6.14 -15.33
CA GLY A 51 8.51 -4.75 -15.75
C GLY A 51 7.21 -3.98 -15.75
N TYR A 52 7.32 -2.66 -15.61
CA TYR A 52 6.22 -1.72 -15.60
C TYR A 52 6.60 -0.52 -16.47
N LEU A 53 5.93 -0.39 -17.61
CA LEU A 53 6.10 0.74 -18.52
C LEU A 53 4.79 1.50 -18.73
N LEU A 54 4.93 2.79 -19.04
CA LEU A 54 3.83 3.59 -19.53
C LEU A 54 3.57 3.28 -21.01
N LYS A 55 2.30 3.23 -21.43
CA LYS A 55 1.89 2.94 -22.82
C LYS A 55 2.45 3.92 -23.84
N GLN A 56 2.93 5.10 -23.43
CA GLN A 56 3.59 6.04 -24.33
C GLN A 56 5.03 5.62 -24.69
N ARG A 57 5.64 4.74 -23.89
CA ARG A 57 7.02 4.27 -24.06
C ARG A 57 7.15 3.10 -25.03
N VAL A 58 6.03 2.55 -25.52
CA VAL A 58 6.06 1.48 -26.54
C VAL A 58 6.05 2.01 -27.97
N ALA A 59 6.23 3.33 -28.15
CA ALA A 59 6.29 3.96 -29.47
C ALA A 59 7.56 3.57 -30.25
N ASP A 60 8.66 3.25 -29.55
CA ASP A 60 9.86 2.68 -30.13
C ASP A 60 9.81 1.15 -29.98
N VAL A 61 9.62 0.45 -31.10
CA VAL A 61 9.42 -1.01 -31.13
C VAL A 61 10.73 -1.74 -30.82
N GLU A 62 11.89 -1.19 -31.17
CA GLU A 62 13.18 -1.82 -30.90
C GLU A 62 13.51 -1.73 -29.40
N GLU A 63 13.38 -0.53 -28.81
CA GLU A 63 13.57 -0.32 -27.36
C GLU A 63 12.59 -1.19 -26.53
N PHE A 64 11.35 -1.32 -27.02
CA PHE A 64 10.35 -2.17 -26.37
C PHE A 64 10.69 -3.66 -26.47
N ALA A 65 11.16 -4.14 -27.62
CA ALA A 65 11.57 -5.52 -27.79
C ALA A 65 12.78 -5.88 -26.92
N ASP A 66 13.74 -4.96 -26.79
CA ASP A 66 14.88 -5.12 -25.89
C ASP A 66 14.43 -5.19 -24.42
N THR A 67 13.49 -4.34 -24.03
CA THR A 67 12.87 -4.39 -22.70
C THR A 67 12.20 -5.75 -22.43
N LEU A 68 11.44 -6.28 -23.39
CA LEU A 68 10.80 -7.59 -23.25
C LEU A 68 11.82 -8.71 -23.04
N ARG A 69 12.95 -8.69 -23.77
CA ARG A 69 14.02 -9.68 -23.60
C ARG A 69 14.67 -9.57 -22.23
N GLN A 70 14.99 -8.36 -21.79
CA GLN A 70 15.56 -8.12 -20.46
C GLN A 70 14.65 -8.65 -19.34
N VAL A 71 13.35 -8.41 -19.45
CA VAL A 71 12.37 -8.90 -18.47
C VAL A 71 12.23 -10.43 -18.56
N ALA A 72 12.22 -11.01 -19.76
CA ALA A 72 12.16 -12.46 -19.95
C ALA A 72 13.39 -13.20 -19.38
N GLU A 73 14.57 -12.57 -19.39
CA GLU A 73 15.81 -13.09 -18.79
C GLU A 73 15.86 -12.95 -17.26
N GLY A 74 14.78 -12.46 -16.64
CA GLY A 74 14.67 -12.28 -15.20
C GLY A 74 15.07 -10.90 -14.70
N GLY A 75 15.42 -9.99 -15.60
CA GLY A 75 15.67 -8.59 -15.29
C GLY A 75 14.40 -7.85 -14.83
N THR A 76 14.61 -6.67 -14.24
CA THR A 76 13.53 -5.76 -13.83
C THR A 76 13.64 -4.46 -14.64
N VAL A 77 12.52 -4.00 -15.21
CA VAL A 77 12.47 -2.74 -15.97
C VAL A 77 11.32 -1.88 -15.47
N LEU A 78 11.62 -0.68 -14.99
CA LEU A 78 10.62 0.27 -14.48
C LEU A 78 10.77 1.61 -15.17
N ASP A 79 9.66 2.16 -15.62
CA ASP A 79 9.64 3.52 -16.14
C ASP A 79 10.00 4.55 -15.05
N PRO A 80 10.83 5.57 -15.33
CA PRO A 80 11.20 6.59 -14.35
C PRO A 80 10.02 7.34 -13.72
N GLN A 81 8.91 7.53 -14.45
CA GLN A 81 7.70 8.15 -13.90
C GLN A 81 7.00 7.21 -12.91
N VAL A 82 6.97 5.90 -13.21
CA VAL A 82 6.47 4.88 -12.27
C VAL A 82 7.28 4.89 -10.99
N VAL A 83 8.62 4.89 -11.10
CA VAL A 83 9.52 4.97 -9.94
C VAL A 83 9.28 6.24 -9.13
N SER A 84 9.16 7.39 -9.79
CA SER A 84 8.97 8.67 -9.10
C SER A 84 7.68 8.68 -8.28
N GLN A 85 6.58 8.17 -8.83
CA GLN A 85 5.29 8.11 -8.13
C GLN A 85 5.29 7.10 -6.97
N LEU A 86 5.99 5.96 -7.14
CA LEU A 86 6.16 5.00 -6.05
C LEU A 86 6.98 5.57 -4.88
N LEU A 87 8.00 6.38 -5.17
CA LEU A 87 8.82 7.03 -4.14
C LEU A 87 8.05 8.11 -3.36
N VAL A 88 7.11 8.81 -4.01
CA VAL A 88 6.21 9.77 -3.33
C VAL A 88 5.37 9.07 -2.25
N ARG A 89 4.94 7.81 -2.48
CA ARG A 89 4.14 7.04 -1.53
C ARG A 89 4.92 6.50 -0.33
N ARG A 90 6.23 6.25 -0.48
CA ARG A 90 7.12 5.88 0.64
C ARG A 90 7.21 6.97 1.71
N HIS A 91 6.74 8.19 1.42
CA HIS A 91 6.77 9.32 2.33
C HIS A 91 5.52 9.53 3.20
N SER A 92 4.53 8.63 3.23
CA SER A 92 3.46 8.73 4.24
C SER A 92 2.71 7.43 4.51
N ASP A 93 3.31 6.48 5.23
CA ASP A 93 2.47 5.59 6.05
C ASP A 93 1.73 6.49 7.07
N PRO A 94 0.39 6.50 7.12
CA PRO A 94 -0.35 7.24 8.13
C PRO A 94 0.13 6.97 9.57
N LEU A 95 0.68 5.77 9.84
CA LEU A 95 1.28 5.41 11.12
C LEU A 95 2.56 6.20 11.43
N ASP A 96 3.28 6.69 10.42
CA ASP A 96 4.47 7.54 10.61
C ASP A 96 4.12 8.95 11.10
N ARG A 97 2.85 9.37 10.94
CA ARG A 97 2.34 10.63 11.51
C ARG A 97 2.08 10.54 13.02
N LEU A 98 2.09 9.33 13.59
CA LEU A 98 1.86 9.12 15.01
C LEU A 98 3.12 9.46 15.82
N THR A 99 2.93 10.23 16.88
CA THR A 99 3.96 10.42 17.90
C THR A 99 4.28 9.10 18.59
N PRO A 100 5.45 8.97 19.25
CA PRO A 100 5.80 7.78 20.01
C PRO A 100 4.71 7.38 21.02
N ARG A 101 4.12 8.37 21.70
CA ARG A 101 3.06 8.12 22.69
C ARG A 101 1.75 7.63 22.07
N GLU A 102 1.39 8.17 20.91
CA GLU A 102 0.21 7.70 20.17
C GLU A 102 0.42 6.27 19.66
N ARG A 103 1.63 5.92 19.24
CA ARG A 103 1.99 4.55 18.84
C ARG A 103 1.88 3.56 20.01
N GLU A 104 2.41 3.91 21.18
CA GLU A 104 2.25 3.10 22.40
C GLU A 104 0.77 2.88 22.77
N VAL A 105 -0.06 3.93 22.67
CA VAL A 105 -1.51 3.81 22.91
C VAL A 105 -2.13 2.86 21.90
N LEU A 106 -1.82 3.00 20.60
CA LEU A 106 -2.33 2.15 19.52
C LEU A 106 -1.92 0.67 19.68
N GLU A 107 -0.68 0.40 20.09
CA GLU A 107 -0.19 -0.94 20.42
C GLU A 107 -0.99 -1.58 21.55
N LEU A 108 -1.23 -0.85 22.64
CA LEU A 108 -2.04 -1.35 23.74
C LEU A 108 -3.51 -1.53 23.34
N MET A 109 -4.04 -0.69 22.43
CA MET A 109 -5.36 -0.90 21.84
C MET A 109 -5.41 -2.21 21.04
N ALA A 110 -4.39 -2.48 20.22
CA ALA A 110 -4.28 -3.70 19.43
C ALA A 110 -4.15 -4.94 20.31
N GLY A 111 -3.51 -4.81 21.47
CA GLY A 111 -3.51 -5.83 22.53
C GLY A 111 -4.84 -6.00 23.28
N GLY A 112 -5.94 -5.40 22.81
CA GLY A 112 -7.29 -5.56 23.36
C GLY A 112 -7.56 -4.80 24.67
N ARG A 113 -6.70 -3.85 25.07
CA ARG A 113 -6.84 -3.14 26.34
C ARG A 113 -7.95 -2.08 26.29
N SER A 114 -8.75 -1.99 27.34
CA SER A 114 -9.71 -0.88 27.54
C SER A 114 -8.99 0.45 27.83
N ASN A 115 -9.71 1.58 27.79
CA ASN A 115 -9.12 2.88 28.14
C ASN A 115 -8.56 2.89 29.57
N ALA A 116 -9.28 2.32 30.53
CA ALA A 116 -8.81 2.11 31.90
C ALA A 116 -7.54 1.25 31.96
N GLY A 117 -7.47 0.16 31.18
CA GLY A 117 -6.29 -0.69 31.12
C GLY A 117 -5.06 0.02 30.52
N ILE A 118 -5.26 0.82 29.48
CA ILE A 118 -4.21 1.65 28.87
C ILE A 118 -3.75 2.72 29.87
N ALA A 119 -4.70 3.40 30.52
CA ALA A 119 -4.44 4.46 31.49
C ALA A 119 -3.59 3.95 32.66
N ALA A 120 -3.96 2.78 33.23
CA ALA A 120 -3.20 2.12 34.28
C ALA A 120 -1.78 1.74 33.83
N ARG A 121 -1.65 1.17 32.61
CA ARG A 121 -0.35 0.73 32.09
C ARG A 121 0.60 1.90 31.82
N LEU A 122 0.05 3.00 31.34
CA LEU A 122 0.79 4.19 30.92
C LEU A 122 0.92 5.26 32.02
N VAL A 123 0.32 5.01 33.19
CA VAL A 123 0.27 5.91 34.37
C VAL A 123 -0.25 7.31 34.00
N VAL A 124 -1.42 7.35 33.35
CA VAL A 124 -2.12 8.58 32.95
C VAL A 124 -3.61 8.46 33.25
N SER A 125 -4.37 9.54 33.07
CA SER A 125 -5.83 9.48 33.19
C SER A 125 -6.49 8.81 31.98
N GLU A 126 -7.67 8.23 32.17
CA GLU A 126 -8.50 7.74 31.05
C GLU A 126 -8.87 8.86 30.06
N SER A 127 -9.03 10.09 30.55
CA SER A 127 -9.26 11.26 29.70
C SER A 127 -8.07 11.59 28.81
N ALA A 128 -6.84 11.37 29.27
CA ALA A 128 -5.64 11.53 28.45
C ALA A 128 -5.56 10.44 27.37
N VAL A 129 -5.89 9.19 27.70
CA VAL A 129 -5.99 8.10 26.73
C VAL A 129 -7.03 8.42 25.65
N ALA A 130 -8.22 8.88 26.04
CA ALA A 130 -9.26 9.28 25.09
C ALA A 130 -8.80 10.39 24.13
N LYS A 131 -8.02 11.37 24.62
CA LYS A 131 -7.40 12.41 23.78
C LYS A 131 -6.41 11.82 22.78
N HIS A 132 -5.52 10.93 23.22
CA HIS A 132 -4.58 10.25 22.32
C HIS A 132 -5.32 9.43 21.25
N ILE A 133 -6.36 8.68 21.62
CA ILE A 133 -7.18 7.92 20.67
C ILE A 133 -7.81 8.85 19.64
N ASN A 134 -8.43 9.95 20.06
CA ASN A 134 -9.01 10.92 19.11
C ASN A 134 -7.97 11.50 18.15
N SER A 135 -6.77 11.82 18.64
CA SER A 135 -5.65 12.27 17.82
C SER A 135 -5.20 11.21 16.81
N ILE A 136 -5.06 9.95 17.24
CA ILE A 136 -4.75 8.80 16.37
C ILE A 136 -5.82 8.69 15.27
N LEU A 137 -7.10 8.66 15.62
CA LEU A 137 -8.18 8.50 14.65
C LEU A 137 -8.21 9.64 13.63
N ALA A 138 -7.86 10.87 14.05
CA ALA A 138 -7.72 12.00 13.14
C ALA A 138 -6.50 11.86 12.22
N LYS A 139 -5.34 11.51 12.78
CA LYS A 139 -4.10 11.29 12.04
C LYS A 139 -4.11 10.07 11.12
N LEU A 140 -5.02 9.13 11.34
CA LEU A 140 -5.25 8.01 10.44
C LEU A 140 -6.35 8.30 9.40
N ASP A 141 -6.86 9.54 9.36
CA ASP A 141 -7.92 9.98 8.45
C ASP A 141 -9.16 9.05 8.47
N LEU A 142 -9.47 8.48 9.65
CA LEU A 142 -10.56 7.51 9.77
C LEU A 142 -11.90 8.26 9.86
N PRO A 143 -12.84 8.07 8.90
CA PRO A 143 -14.08 8.83 8.85
C PRO A 143 -14.98 8.54 10.06
N LYS A 144 -15.81 9.51 10.45
CA LYS A 144 -16.90 9.31 11.40
C LYS A 144 -18.10 8.64 10.71
N ALA A 145 -17.88 7.50 10.08
CA ALA A 145 -18.96 6.73 9.48
C ALA A 145 -19.74 5.99 10.57
N ALA A 146 -21.08 5.99 10.49
CA ALA A 146 -21.94 5.37 11.50
C ALA A 146 -21.89 3.83 11.48
N ALA A 147 -21.46 3.24 10.37
CA ALA A 147 -21.45 1.79 10.17
C ALA A 147 -20.24 1.08 10.80
N ASP A 148 -19.12 1.78 11.02
CA ASP A 148 -17.84 1.17 11.39
C ASP A 148 -17.30 1.65 12.75
N HIS A 149 -16.73 0.73 13.51
CA HIS A 149 -16.00 1.06 14.73
C HIS A 149 -14.60 1.60 14.41
N ARG A 150 -14.43 2.92 14.40
CA ARG A 150 -13.16 3.62 14.10
C ARG A 150 -11.95 3.10 14.88
N ARG A 151 -12.15 2.68 16.14
CA ARG A 151 -11.10 2.06 16.95
C ARG A 151 -10.63 0.74 16.35
N VAL A 152 -11.55 -0.10 15.90
CA VAL A 152 -11.25 -1.38 15.25
C VAL A 152 -10.52 -1.13 13.94
N LEU A 153 -10.98 -0.17 13.13
CA LEU A 153 -10.29 0.23 11.89
C LEU A 153 -8.85 0.68 12.14
N ALA A 154 -8.62 1.47 13.20
CA ALA A 154 -7.27 1.89 13.58
C ALA A 154 -6.38 0.69 13.94
N VAL A 155 -6.92 -0.29 14.66
CA VAL A 155 -6.20 -1.52 15.03
C VAL A 155 -5.93 -2.39 13.80
N LEU A 156 -6.91 -2.60 12.92
CA LEU A 156 -6.73 -3.39 11.70
C LEU A 156 -5.66 -2.78 10.79
N ARG A 157 -5.64 -1.45 10.69
CA ARG A 157 -4.58 -0.72 9.96
C ARG A 157 -3.22 -0.89 10.60
N PHE A 158 -3.13 -0.78 11.93
CA PHE A 158 -1.88 -1.02 12.67
C PHE A 158 -1.33 -2.44 12.46
N LEU A 159 -2.21 -3.43 12.35
CA LEU A 159 -1.85 -4.83 12.13
C LEU A 159 -1.57 -5.18 10.65
N GLY A 160 -1.76 -4.23 9.72
CA GLY A 160 -1.58 -4.47 8.28
C GLY A 160 -2.65 -5.38 7.65
N VAL A 161 -3.86 -5.40 8.23
CA VAL A 161 -4.97 -6.29 7.80
C VAL A 161 -6.03 -5.53 6.97
N THR A 162 -5.75 -4.28 6.57
CA THR A 162 -6.63 -3.42 5.75
C THR A 162 -5.92 -2.86 4.54
#